data_AF-A0A8T4E035-F1
#
_entry.id   AF-A0A8T4E035-F1
#
_cell.length_a   1.000
_cell.length_b   1.000
_cell.length_c   1.000
_cell.angle_alpha   90.00
_cell.angle_beta   90.00
_cell.angle_gamma   90.00
#
_symmetry.space_group_name_H-M   'P 1'
#
loop_
_entity.id
_entity.type
_entity.pdbx_description
1 polymer ?
#
loop_
_entity_poly.entity_id
_entity_poly.type
_entity_poly.pdbx_seq_one_letter_code
_entity_poly.pdbx_strand_id
1 'polypeptide(L)'
;MHLPFGHKGEETGTIPIEDVKRLKSQGKADREIIVELKKQGHSFESIEKAMLQVLRNSPGQQPLQGGMNPGMNPGMAPRPGMGPGGPPQQRGPMGPPMGGQQGFQGGGGPGMAGARLPYPQQGMQGGPPQGMVQRPMGMAPQQMPPQAPNLATRETLMPQPNMNIQVGGGVVPLEAEAGNPTDIIEEVVEGVVEEKFEKADQKFEFLNKELGKIREENESLKNLMLSSLQKRDKNLDELKQSLSATKEELEDMVIKCNALEKAFKQFLPELAEKVRTQNTEKKVETTPQ
;
A
#
# COMPACT_ATOMS: atom_id res chain seq x y z
N MET A 1 27.27 2.51 -21.31
CA MET A 1 26.81 1.92 -20.04
C MET A 1 25.36 1.51 -20.22
N HIS A 2 25.10 0.21 -20.22
CA HIS A 2 23.76 -0.35 -20.47
C HIS A 2 23.05 -0.43 -19.11
N LEU A 3 22.06 0.44 -18.88
CA LEU A 3 21.31 0.49 -17.63
C LEU A 3 20.22 -0.60 -17.65
N PRO A 4 20.22 -1.57 -16.71
CA PRO A 4 19.30 -2.71 -16.72
C PRO A 4 17.98 -2.34 -16.03
N PHE A 5 17.32 -1.27 -16.50
CA PHE A 5 16.03 -0.86 -15.95
C PHE A 5 15.07 -0.51 -17.08
N GLY A 6 14.02 -1.32 -17.22
CA GLY A 6 12.82 -0.88 -17.91
C GLY A 6 12.28 -1.77 -19.01
N HIS A 7 12.34 -3.11 -18.86
CA HIS A 7 11.27 -3.91 -19.46
C HIS A 7 9.98 -3.61 -18.67
N LYS A 8 9.32 -2.49 -19.02
CA LYS A 8 7.86 -2.40 -18.92
C LYS A 8 7.31 -3.42 -19.91
N GLY A 9 7.41 -4.69 -19.52
CA GLY A 9 6.68 -5.75 -20.17
C GLY A 9 5.22 -5.37 -20.06
N GLU A 10 4.59 -5.25 -21.21
CA GLU A 10 3.15 -5.19 -21.39
C GLU A 10 2.56 -6.29 -20.48
N GLU A 11 2.01 -5.86 -19.35
CA GLU A 11 1.42 -6.77 -18.37
C GLU A 11 0.26 -7.46 -19.08
N THR A 12 0.50 -8.67 -19.54
CA THR A 12 -0.56 -9.57 -19.94
C THR A 12 -1.41 -9.76 -18.68
N GLY A 13 -2.52 -9.01 -18.59
CA GLY A 13 -3.34 -8.80 -17.40
C GLY A 13 -4.02 -10.05 -16.83
N THR A 14 -3.55 -11.23 -17.21
CA THR A 14 -3.88 -12.52 -16.62
C THR A 14 -3.23 -12.65 -15.25
N ILE A 15 -4.08 -12.62 -14.23
CA ILE A 15 -3.74 -12.88 -12.82
C ILE A 15 -3.27 -14.35 -12.71
N PRO A 16 -2.07 -14.65 -12.15
CA PRO A 16 -1.48 -15.99 -12.13
C PRO A 16 -2.08 -16.90 -11.03
N ILE A 17 -3.40 -17.08 -11.03
CA ILE A 17 -4.15 -17.82 -10.00
C ILE A 17 -3.72 -19.29 -9.96
N GLU A 18 -3.58 -19.92 -11.13
CA GLU A 18 -3.24 -21.34 -11.24
C GLU A 18 -1.81 -21.64 -10.77
N ASP A 19 -0.87 -20.74 -11.06
CA ASP A 19 0.52 -20.91 -10.62
C ASP A 19 0.66 -20.75 -9.11
N VAL A 20 -0.04 -19.79 -8.50
CA VAL A 20 -0.11 -19.65 -7.03
C VAL A 20 -0.68 -20.90 -6.40
N LYS A 21 -1.79 -21.43 -6.93
CA LYS A 21 -2.44 -22.66 -6.42
C LYS A 21 -1.49 -23.87 -6.55
N ARG A 22 -0.79 -24.01 -7.68
CA ARG A 22 0.21 -25.06 -7.90
C ARG A 22 1.35 -24.98 -6.89
N LEU A 23 1.99 -23.81 -6.73
CA LEU A 23 3.11 -23.64 -5.81
C LEU A 23 2.69 -23.84 -4.34
N LYS A 24 1.46 -23.44 -3.98
CA LYS A 24 0.90 -23.66 -2.64
C LYS A 24 0.63 -25.15 -2.37
N SER A 25 0.16 -25.90 -3.36
CA SER A 25 0.00 -27.36 -3.24
C SER A 25 1.34 -28.11 -3.11
N GLN A 26 2.44 -27.52 -3.58
CA GLN A 26 3.79 -28.03 -3.40
C GLN A 26 4.37 -27.73 -2.00
N GLY A 27 3.63 -27.01 -1.15
CA GLY A 27 4.06 -26.65 0.20
C GLY A 27 5.08 -25.51 0.26
N LYS A 28 5.26 -24.75 -0.83
CA LYS A 28 6.14 -23.57 -0.81
C LYS A 28 5.57 -22.49 0.10
N ALA A 29 6.46 -21.78 0.80
CA ALA A 29 6.05 -20.65 1.62
C ALA A 29 5.64 -19.46 0.73
N ASP A 30 4.70 -18.64 1.19
CA ASP A 30 4.18 -17.48 0.46
C ASP A 30 5.28 -16.55 -0.08
N ARG A 31 6.39 -16.38 0.67
CA ARG A 31 7.56 -15.60 0.25
C ARG A 31 8.25 -16.20 -0.98
N GLU A 32 8.37 -17.52 -1.06
CA GLU A 32 8.98 -18.23 -2.18
C GLU A 32 8.08 -18.17 -3.42
N ILE A 33 6.77 -18.25 -3.22
CA ILE A 33 5.76 -18.10 -4.28
C ILE A 33 5.92 -16.73 -4.97
N ILE A 34 6.06 -15.66 -4.18
CA ILE A 34 6.28 -14.31 -4.73
C ILE A 34 7.59 -14.22 -5.53
N VAL A 35 8.68 -14.80 -5.03
CA VAL A 35 9.98 -14.77 -5.72
C VAL A 35 9.92 -15.52 -7.05
N GLU A 36 9.29 -16.70 -7.08
CA GLU A 36 9.17 -17.51 -8.29
C GLU A 36 8.32 -16.81 -9.36
N LEU A 37 7.18 -16.21 -8.97
CA LEU A 37 6.28 -15.52 -9.89
C LEU A 37 6.86 -14.19 -10.39
N LYS A 38 7.62 -13.47 -9.54
CA LYS A 38 8.37 -12.29 -9.99
C LYS A 38 9.44 -12.66 -11.02
N LYS A 39 10.09 -13.82 -10.87
CA LYS A 39 11.06 -14.34 -11.86
C LYS A 39 10.40 -14.68 -13.19
N GLN A 40 9.11 -15.05 -13.19
CA GLN A 40 8.30 -15.29 -14.38
C GLN A 40 7.75 -14.00 -15.01
N GLY A 41 7.99 -12.84 -14.41
CA GLY A 41 7.58 -11.53 -14.94
C GLY A 41 6.23 -11.03 -14.43
N HIS A 42 5.63 -11.70 -13.44
CA HIS A 42 4.39 -11.21 -12.84
C HIS A 42 4.65 -10.02 -11.90
N SER A 43 3.77 -9.03 -11.97
CA SER A 43 3.82 -7.87 -11.08
C SER A 43 3.37 -8.25 -9.67
N PHE A 44 3.91 -7.57 -8.66
CA PHE A 44 3.60 -7.85 -7.26
C PHE A 44 2.09 -7.76 -6.97
N GLU A 45 1.41 -6.74 -7.53
CA GLU A 45 -0.04 -6.59 -7.37
C GLU A 45 -0.83 -7.75 -7.97
N SER A 46 -0.41 -8.29 -9.13
CA SER A 46 -1.06 -9.46 -9.74
C SER A 46 -0.90 -10.71 -8.89
N ILE A 47 0.28 -10.90 -8.27
CA ILE A 47 0.59 -12.01 -7.38
C ILE A 47 -0.25 -11.92 -6.10
N GLU A 48 -0.33 -10.74 -5.49
CA GLU A 48 -1.12 -10.52 -4.27
C GLU A 48 -2.61 -10.76 -4.50
N LYS A 49 -3.17 -10.23 -5.61
CA LYS A 49 -4.56 -10.50 -6.01
C LYS A 49 -4.81 -12.00 -6.23
N ALA A 50 -3.89 -12.69 -6.90
CA ALA A 50 -3.97 -14.13 -7.11
C ALA A 50 -3.99 -14.91 -5.77
N MET A 51 -3.11 -14.55 -4.83
CA MET A 51 -3.04 -15.18 -3.50
C MET A 51 -4.32 -14.98 -2.68
N LEU A 52 -4.86 -13.77 -2.66
CA LEU A 52 -6.13 -13.47 -1.99
C LEU A 52 -7.31 -14.24 -2.61
N GLN A 53 -7.30 -14.40 -3.94
CA GLN A 53 -8.34 -15.14 -4.64
C GLN A 53 -8.25 -16.64 -4.38
N VAL A 54 -7.05 -17.21 -4.29
CA VAL A 54 -6.85 -18.61 -3.88
C VAL A 54 -7.32 -18.85 -2.44
N LEU A 55 -7.06 -17.91 -1.52
CA LEU A 55 -7.56 -17.99 -0.14
C LEU A 55 -9.09 -17.93 -0.09
N ARG A 56 -9.70 -17.03 -0.86
CA ARG A 56 -11.15 -16.87 -0.93
C ARG A 56 -11.85 -18.10 -1.53
N ASN A 57 -11.24 -18.73 -2.53
CA ASN A 57 -11.83 -19.85 -3.26
C ASN A 57 -11.44 -21.22 -2.71
N SER A 58 -10.61 -21.31 -1.67
CA SER A 58 -10.25 -22.60 -1.06
C SER A 58 -11.42 -23.13 -0.21
N PRO A 59 -12.21 -24.11 -0.69
CA PRO A 59 -13.49 -24.45 -0.09
C PRO A 59 -13.39 -25.33 1.18
N GLY A 60 -12.26 -25.28 1.90
CA GLY A 60 -11.96 -26.33 2.90
C GLY A 60 -11.17 -25.92 4.14
N GLN A 61 -10.71 -24.67 4.28
CA GLN A 61 -10.29 -24.18 5.59
C GLN A 61 -11.46 -23.44 6.22
N GLN A 62 -12.43 -24.20 6.73
CA GLN A 62 -13.20 -23.69 7.85
C GLN A 62 -12.18 -23.22 8.88
N PRO A 63 -12.30 -21.99 9.42
CA PRO A 63 -11.53 -21.64 10.60
C PRO A 63 -11.78 -22.78 11.58
N LEU A 64 -10.71 -23.32 12.17
CA LEU A 64 -10.82 -24.10 13.39
C LEU A 64 -11.43 -23.16 14.44
N GLN A 65 -12.76 -22.94 14.34
CA GLN A 65 -13.58 -22.56 15.45
C GLN A 65 -13.28 -23.64 16.47
N GLY A 66 -12.64 -23.23 17.55
CA GLY A 66 -12.60 -23.99 18.78
C GLY A 66 -14.03 -24.22 19.24
N GLY A 67 -14.66 -25.24 18.67
CA GLY A 67 -15.80 -25.91 19.24
C GLY A 67 -15.29 -26.55 20.50
N MET A 68 -15.57 -25.88 21.62
CA MET A 68 -15.63 -26.51 22.93
C MET A 68 -16.42 -27.80 22.77
N ASN A 69 -15.75 -28.93 22.94
CA ASN A 69 -16.38 -30.23 23.07
C ASN A 69 -16.68 -30.40 24.57
N PRO A 70 -17.94 -30.30 25.04
CA PRO A 70 -18.24 -30.56 26.43
C PRO A 70 -18.48 -32.05 26.59
N GLY A 71 -17.54 -32.70 27.27
CA GLY A 71 -17.76 -34.03 27.84
C GLY A 71 -17.16 -35.15 27.01
N MET A 72 -15.94 -35.53 27.36
CA MET A 72 -15.60 -36.89 27.78
C MET A 72 -14.11 -36.94 28.16
N ASN A 73 -13.87 -36.90 29.47
CA ASN A 73 -12.74 -37.57 30.11
C ASN A 73 -13.39 -38.76 30.84
N PRO A 74 -12.87 -40.00 30.79
CA PRO A 74 -11.56 -40.30 31.37
C PRO A 74 -10.72 -41.35 30.61
N GLY A 75 -9.40 -41.28 30.76
CA GLY A 75 -8.60 -42.52 30.70
C GLY A 75 -7.19 -42.40 30.15
N MET A 76 -6.22 -42.35 31.07
CA MET A 76 -4.93 -43.04 30.99
C MET A 76 -4.02 -42.81 29.77
N ALA A 77 -2.91 -42.09 30.00
CA ALA A 77 -1.58 -42.72 30.10
C ALA A 77 -0.49 -41.65 30.31
N PRO A 78 0.49 -41.86 31.20
CA PRO A 78 1.68 -41.03 31.27
C PRO A 78 2.66 -41.43 30.16
N ARG A 79 3.02 -40.50 29.26
CA ARG A 79 4.20 -40.68 28.40
C ARG A 79 5.39 -39.93 29.02
N PRO A 80 6.48 -40.64 29.37
CA PRO A 80 7.74 -40.05 29.76
C PRO A 80 8.57 -39.73 28.51
N GLY A 81 9.42 -38.70 28.61
CA GLY A 81 10.68 -38.67 27.86
C GLY A 81 10.89 -37.50 26.92
N MET A 82 11.83 -36.64 27.35
CA MET A 82 13.00 -36.19 26.59
C MET A 82 12.82 -35.21 25.43
N GLY A 83 13.43 -34.03 25.61
CA GLY A 83 14.22 -33.39 24.56
C GLY A 83 14.22 -31.85 24.57
N PRO A 84 15.25 -31.18 25.10
CA PRO A 84 15.49 -29.77 24.82
C PRO A 84 16.22 -29.66 23.47
N GLY A 85 15.47 -29.37 22.40
CA GLY A 85 16.01 -28.96 21.11
C GLY A 85 16.26 -27.45 21.09
N GLY A 86 17.50 -27.03 21.34
CA GLY A 86 17.92 -25.65 21.12
C GLY A 86 18.06 -25.32 19.63
N PRO A 87 17.74 -24.10 19.18
CA PRO A 87 18.11 -23.64 17.85
C PRO A 87 19.53 -23.05 17.81
N PRO A 88 20.23 -23.18 16.66
CA PRO A 88 21.63 -22.83 16.49
C PRO A 88 21.86 -21.32 16.39
N GLN A 89 22.95 -20.86 17.00
CA GLN A 89 23.55 -19.56 16.74
C GLN A 89 24.00 -19.50 15.28
N GLN A 90 23.41 -18.63 14.47
CA GLN A 90 24.05 -18.12 13.25
C GLN A 90 24.56 -16.72 13.50
N ARG A 91 25.87 -16.62 13.78
CA ARG A 91 26.66 -15.42 13.60
C ARG A 91 26.89 -15.22 12.10
N GLY A 92 26.47 -14.06 11.58
CA GLY A 92 26.85 -13.54 10.26
C GLY A 92 27.27 -12.06 10.40
N PRO A 93 28.17 -11.57 9.56
CA PRO A 93 29.13 -10.52 9.92
C PRO A 93 28.56 -9.09 9.89
N MET A 94 29.03 -8.28 10.84
CA MET A 94 28.96 -6.82 10.82
C MET A 94 29.69 -6.28 9.58
N GLY A 95 28.97 -5.58 8.72
CA GLY A 95 29.53 -4.64 7.75
C GLY A 95 29.44 -3.21 8.28
N PRO A 96 30.48 -2.37 8.11
CA PRO A 96 30.45 -0.98 8.57
C PRO A 96 29.65 -0.08 7.62
N PRO A 97 28.86 0.90 8.12
CA PRO A 97 28.42 2.01 7.30
C PRO A 97 29.55 3.05 7.23
N MET A 98 30.33 3.02 6.15
CA MET A 98 31.21 4.14 5.79
C MET A 98 30.33 5.30 5.32
N GLY A 99 30.32 6.37 6.12
CA GLY A 99 29.70 7.64 5.80
C GLY A 99 30.39 8.31 4.61
N GLY A 100 29.57 8.74 3.66
CA GLY A 100 29.95 9.68 2.60
C GLY A 100 29.08 10.93 2.72
N GLN A 101 29.44 11.82 3.65
CA GLN A 101 29.06 13.23 3.56
C GLN A 101 29.76 13.81 2.33
N GLN A 102 29.02 14.05 1.26
CA GLN A 102 29.44 15.00 0.23
C GLN A 102 28.54 16.23 0.33
N GLY A 103 29.17 17.33 0.73
CA GLY A 103 28.56 18.64 0.83
C GLY A 103 28.09 19.13 -0.54
N PHE A 104 26.83 19.54 -0.60
CA PHE A 104 26.36 20.45 -1.62
C PHE A 104 26.56 21.88 -1.11
N GLN A 105 27.66 22.50 -1.53
CA GLN A 105 27.76 23.95 -1.62
C GLN A 105 27.26 24.37 -3.01
N GLY A 106 26.44 25.43 -3.06
CA GLY A 106 26.45 26.37 -4.17
C GLY A 106 25.15 26.51 -4.95
N GLY A 107 24.60 27.74 -4.93
CA GLY A 107 23.59 28.26 -5.84
C GLY A 107 22.28 28.57 -5.11
N GLY A 108 21.97 29.79 -4.67
CA GLY A 108 22.35 31.07 -5.25
C GLY A 108 21.54 31.33 -6.51
N GLY A 109 20.22 31.57 -6.37
CA GLY A 109 19.32 31.89 -7.48
C GLY A 109 18.17 32.81 -7.02
N PRO A 110 17.79 33.82 -7.83
CA PRO A 110 17.25 35.08 -7.35
C PRO A 110 15.73 35.05 -7.09
N GLY A 111 15.30 36.00 -6.26
CA GLY A 111 13.91 36.20 -5.88
C GLY A 111 12.97 36.34 -7.07
N MET A 112 11.90 35.54 -7.04
CA MET A 112 10.70 35.84 -7.80
C MET A 112 9.74 36.60 -6.90
N ALA A 113 9.52 37.85 -7.30
CA ALA A 113 8.51 38.74 -6.78
C ALA A 113 7.14 38.04 -6.76
N GLY A 114 6.45 38.17 -5.63
CA GLY A 114 5.12 37.64 -5.42
C GLY A 114 4.11 38.25 -6.38
N ALA A 115 3.73 37.48 -7.39
CA ALA A 115 2.42 37.61 -8.02
C ALA A 115 1.41 36.87 -7.12
N ARG A 116 0.76 37.62 -6.23
CA ARG A 116 -0.44 37.15 -5.52
C ARG A 116 -1.52 36.90 -6.56
N LEU A 117 -1.76 35.64 -6.89
CA LEU A 117 -2.96 35.22 -7.61
C LEU A 117 -4.18 35.45 -6.69
N PRO A 118 -5.24 36.12 -7.17
CA PRO A 118 -6.48 36.22 -6.41
C PRO A 118 -7.12 34.83 -6.35
N TYR A 119 -7.28 34.30 -5.13
CA TYR A 119 -8.14 33.14 -4.90
C TYR A 119 -9.57 33.50 -5.35
N PRO A 120 -10.20 32.72 -6.24
CA PRO A 120 -11.63 32.85 -6.46
C PRO A 120 -12.33 32.45 -5.17
N GLN A 121 -12.98 33.43 -4.54
CA GLN A 121 -13.93 33.22 -3.46
C GLN A 121 -15.13 32.46 -4.05
N GLN A 122 -15.04 31.14 -4.11
CA GLN A 122 -16.20 30.29 -4.42
C GLN A 122 -17.15 30.36 -3.23
N GLY A 123 -18.27 31.03 -3.45
CA GLY A 123 -19.39 31.08 -2.52
C GLY A 123 -19.85 29.66 -2.20
N MET A 124 -19.58 29.22 -0.97
CA MET A 124 -20.28 28.11 -0.36
C MET A 124 -21.70 28.58 -0.04
N GLN A 125 -22.58 28.51 -1.05
CA GLN A 125 -24.02 28.61 -0.88
C GLN A 125 -24.64 27.28 -1.34
N GLY A 126 -24.24 26.21 -0.66
CA GLY A 126 -24.88 24.90 -0.74
C GLY A 126 -25.70 24.71 0.53
N GLY A 127 -27.00 24.97 0.46
CA GLY A 127 -27.93 24.72 1.56
C GLY A 127 -27.95 23.23 1.96
N PRO A 128 -28.32 22.92 3.21
CA PRO A 128 -28.48 21.54 3.63
C PRO A 128 -29.63 20.89 2.83
N PRO A 129 -29.49 19.64 2.35
CA PRO A 129 -30.62 18.93 1.78
C PRO A 129 -31.64 18.67 2.89
N GLN A 130 -32.78 19.37 2.79
CA GLN A 130 -34.01 19.01 3.49
C GLN A 130 -34.42 17.60 3.04
N GLY A 131 -34.14 16.64 3.92
CA GLY A 131 -34.61 15.27 3.83
C GLY A 131 -34.98 14.77 5.22
N MET A 132 -35.91 15.48 5.86
CA MET A 132 -36.51 15.08 7.13
C MET A 132 -37.35 13.82 6.91
N VAL A 133 -36.76 12.64 7.08
CA VAL A 133 -37.53 11.43 7.37
C VAL A 133 -37.78 11.42 8.87
N GLN A 134 -38.97 11.89 9.27
CA GLN A 134 -39.49 11.72 10.62
C GLN A 134 -39.56 10.22 10.91
N ARG A 135 -38.59 9.71 11.66
CA ARG A 135 -38.73 8.43 12.35
C ARG A 135 -39.55 8.69 13.62
N PRO A 136 -40.68 7.99 13.82
CA PRO A 136 -41.40 8.06 15.09
C PRO A 136 -40.49 7.52 16.19
N MET A 137 -40.16 8.39 17.15
CA MET A 137 -39.54 8.02 18.43
C MET A 137 -40.58 7.22 19.23
N GLY A 138 -40.66 5.93 18.94
CA GLY A 138 -41.27 4.97 19.84
C GLY A 138 -40.43 4.90 21.11
N MET A 139 -40.96 5.45 22.20
CA MET A 139 -40.42 5.25 23.54
C MET A 139 -40.54 3.76 23.88
N ALA A 140 -39.48 3.01 23.65
CA ALA A 140 -39.33 1.68 24.23
C ALA A 140 -39.21 1.85 25.76
N PRO A 141 -39.89 1.03 26.57
CA PRO A 141 -39.75 1.07 28.02
C PRO A 141 -38.28 0.81 28.37
N GLN A 142 -37.72 1.75 29.12
CA GLN A 142 -36.37 1.73 29.66
C GLN A 142 -36.26 0.51 30.59
N GLN A 143 -35.85 -0.64 30.03
CA GLN A 143 -35.46 -1.79 30.83
C GLN A 143 -34.18 -1.40 31.58
N MET A 144 -34.26 -1.41 32.90
CA MET A 144 -33.10 -1.25 33.75
C MET A 144 -32.05 -2.31 33.35
N PRO A 145 -30.78 -1.92 33.18
CA PRO A 145 -29.73 -2.87 32.86
C PRO A 145 -29.67 -3.94 33.95
N PRO A 146 -29.57 -5.24 33.59
CA PRO A 146 -29.40 -6.29 34.58
C PRO A 146 -28.15 -6.00 35.40
N GLN A 147 -28.29 -6.05 36.73
CA GLN A 147 -27.18 -5.86 37.66
C GLN A 147 -26.03 -6.78 37.25
N ALA A 148 -24.88 -6.18 36.94
CA ALA A 148 -23.68 -6.92 36.62
C ALA A 148 -23.36 -7.86 37.79
N PRO A 149 -23.09 -9.15 37.54
CA PRO A 149 -22.70 -10.08 38.59
C PRO A 149 -21.50 -9.52 39.32
N ASN A 150 -21.59 -9.53 40.66
CA ASN A 150 -20.59 -9.00 41.59
C ASN A 150 -19.26 -9.75 41.38
N LEU A 151 -18.40 -9.22 40.51
CA LEU A 151 -17.09 -9.79 40.20
C LEU A 151 -16.21 -9.63 41.44
N ALA A 152 -15.68 -10.76 41.92
CA ALA A 152 -14.76 -10.79 43.05
C ALA A 152 -13.66 -9.73 42.86
N THR A 153 -13.55 -8.81 43.81
CA THR A 153 -12.52 -7.79 43.84
C THR A 153 -11.14 -8.44 43.78
N ARG A 154 -10.24 -7.81 43.04
CA ARG A 154 -8.90 -8.30 42.66
C ARG A 154 -8.03 -8.77 43.85
N GLU A 155 -8.33 -8.32 45.06
CA GLU A 155 -7.64 -8.74 46.29
C GLU A 155 -7.92 -10.21 46.67
N THR A 156 -9.06 -10.79 46.31
CA THR A 156 -9.42 -12.17 46.72
C THR A 156 -8.81 -13.25 45.82
N LEU A 157 -8.24 -12.87 44.67
CA LEU A 157 -7.65 -13.82 43.69
C LEU A 157 -6.13 -13.84 43.69
N MET A 158 -5.46 -13.05 44.54
CA MET A 158 -4.01 -13.15 44.68
C MET A 158 -3.70 -14.14 45.81
N PRO A 159 -3.21 -15.37 45.51
CA PRO A 159 -2.75 -16.28 46.55
C PRO A 159 -1.63 -15.60 47.32
N GLN A 160 -1.77 -15.46 48.64
CA GLN A 160 -0.69 -14.99 49.48
C GLN A 160 0.53 -15.91 49.26
N PRO A 161 1.67 -15.37 48.79
CA PRO A 161 2.86 -16.19 48.61
C PRO A 161 3.33 -16.65 49.98
N ASN A 162 3.13 -17.94 50.27
CA ASN A 162 3.68 -18.58 51.44
C ASN A 162 5.19 -18.74 51.22
N MET A 163 5.96 -17.71 51.60
CA MET A 163 7.43 -17.72 51.49
C MET A 163 8.04 -18.62 52.56
N ASN A 164 7.92 -19.93 52.38
CA ASN A 164 8.71 -20.91 53.12
C ASN A 164 9.86 -21.36 52.22
N ILE A 165 10.89 -20.52 52.10
CA ILE A 165 12.10 -20.84 51.34
C ILE A 165 12.92 -21.81 52.19
N GLN A 166 12.78 -23.11 51.94
CA GLN A 166 13.60 -24.15 52.54
C GLN A 166 14.88 -24.30 51.70
N VAL A 167 15.89 -23.46 51.95
CA VAL A 167 17.23 -23.60 51.36
C VAL A 167 17.95 -24.74 52.08
N GLY A 168 18.20 -25.82 51.34
CA GLY A 168 18.77 -27.05 51.88
C GLY A 168 20.18 -26.87 52.46
N GLY A 169 20.33 -27.26 53.73
CA GLY A 169 21.57 -27.85 54.24
C GLY A 169 22.73 -26.89 54.48
N GLY A 170 22.55 -25.90 55.36
CA GLY A 170 23.68 -25.12 55.88
C GLY A 170 23.21 -23.92 56.69
N VAL A 171 23.19 -24.07 58.01
CA VAL A 171 23.02 -22.92 58.92
C VAL A 171 24.32 -22.14 58.86
N VAL A 172 24.41 -21.16 57.95
CA VAL A 172 25.45 -20.14 58.01
C VAL A 172 24.93 -19.08 58.98
N PRO A 173 25.57 -18.87 60.14
CA PRO A 173 25.22 -17.75 61.01
C PRO A 173 25.57 -16.48 60.27
N LEU A 174 24.56 -15.84 59.68
CA LEU A 174 24.69 -14.50 59.12
C LEU A 174 24.69 -13.51 60.29
N GLU A 175 25.77 -13.52 61.08
CA GLU A 175 26.15 -12.39 61.93
C GLU A 175 26.73 -11.30 61.02
N ALA A 176 25.88 -10.72 60.20
CA ALA A 176 26.12 -9.44 59.58
C ALA A 176 25.08 -8.51 60.20
N GLU A 177 25.53 -7.37 60.72
CA GLU A 177 24.74 -6.18 61.07
C GLU A 177 23.42 -6.09 60.28
N ALA A 178 22.38 -6.78 60.77
CA ALA A 178 21.18 -7.00 59.99
C ALA A 178 20.37 -5.73 60.04
N GLY A 179 20.54 -4.90 59.00
CA GLY A 179 19.55 -3.95 58.57
C GLY A 179 18.16 -4.61 58.54
N ASN A 180 17.14 -3.81 58.75
CA ASN A 180 15.76 -4.28 58.83
C ASN A 180 15.49 -5.12 57.56
N PRO A 181 14.90 -6.32 57.61
CA PRO A 181 14.60 -7.12 56.40
C PRO A 181 13.81 -6.35 55.33
N THR A 182 13.14 -5.26 55.73
CA THR A 182 12.54 -4.27 54.84
C THR A 182 13.55 -3.63 53.88
N ASP A 183 14.77 -3.33 54.33
CA ASP A 183 15.82 -2.66 53.56
C ASP A 183 16.30 -3.56 52.39
N ILE A 184 16.40 -4.88 52.61
CA ILE A 184 16.75 -5.85 51.56
C ILE A 184 15.65 -5.97 50.51
N ILE A 185 14.38 -5.94 50.94
CA ILE A 185 13.24 -5.98 50.03
C ILE A 185 13.16 -4.69 49.20
N GLU A 186 13.43 -3.55 49.83
CA GLU A 186 13.46 -2.25 49.17
C GLU A 186 14.54 -2.20 48.08
N GLU A 187 15.77 -2.64 48.37
CA GLU A 187 16.85 -2.69 47.38
C GLU A 187 16.50 -3.59 46.18
N VAL A 188 15.91 -4.77 46.43
CA VAL A 188 15.49 -5.67 45.35
C VAL A 188 14.35 -5.07 44.53
N VAL A 189 13.37 -4.42 45.18
CA VAL A 189 12.27 -3.76 44.48
C VAL A 189 12.79 -2.59 43.65
N GLU A 190 13.69 -1.78 44.19
CA GLU A 190 14.31 -0.65 43.49
C GLU A 190 15.06 -1.13 42.25
N GLY A 191 15.92 -2.15 42.37
CA GLY A 191 16.64 -2.72 41.22
C GLY A 191 15.72 -3.29 40.15
N VAL A 192 14.64 -3.97 40.52
CA VAL A 192 13.64 -4.47 39.54
C VAL A 192 12.90 -3.31 38.88
N VAL A 193 12.55 -2.26 39.63
CA VAL A 193 11.87 -1.08 39.10
C VAL A 193 12.78 -0.34 38.13
N GLU A 194 14.04 -0.07 38.50
CA GLU A 194 15.02 0.59 37.64
C GLU A 194 15.25 -0.19 36.34
N GLU A 195 15.44 -1.51 36.40
CA GLU A 195 15.60 -2.35 35.21
C GLU A 195 14.37 -2.30 34.28
N LYS A 196 13.15 -2.22 34.85
CA LYS A 196 11.92 -2.11 34.06
C LYS A 196 11.77 -0.73 33.44
N PHE A 197 12.14 0.33 34.15
CA PHE A 197 12.12 1.70 33.62
C PHE A 197 13.15 1.88 32.51
N GLU A 198 14.38 1.38 32.69
CA GLU A 198 15.41 1.44 31.65
C GLU A 198 14.96 0.69 30.39
N LYS A 199 14.34 -0.50 30.53
CA LYS A 199 13.74 -1.23 29.41
C LYS A 199 12.57 -0.49 28.75
N ALA A 200 11.79 0.26 29.53
CA ALA A 200 10.70 1.06 28.99
C ALA A 200 11.26 2.24 28.19
N ASP A 201 12.25 2.96 28.72
CA ASP A 201 12.89 4.08 28.05
C ASP A 201 13.56 3.67 26.74
N GLN A 202 14.31 2.55 26.75
CA GLN A 202 14.88 1.99 25.52
C GLN A 202 13.82 1.68 24.45
N LYS A 203 12.64 1.17 24.85
CA LYS A 203 11.52 0.94 23.92
C LYS A 203 10.92 2.25 23.42
N PHE A 204 10.78 3.27 24.27
CA PHE A 204 10.29 4.58 23.86
C PHE A 204 11.24 5.26 22.87
N GLU A 205 12.54 5.20 23.10
CA GLU A 205 13.55 5.70 22.16
C GLU A 205 13.48 4.98 20.81
N PHE A 206 13.37 3.64 20.84
CA PHE A 206 13.22 2.84 19.62
C PHE A 206 11.95 3.23 18.83
N LEU A 207 10.80 3.33 19.52
CA LEU A 207 9.54 3.72 18.89
C LEU A 207 9.61 5.14 18.31
N ASN A 208 10.20 6.10 19.03
CA ASN A 208 10.38 7.45 18.53
C ASN A 208 11.26 7.49 17.27
N LYS A 209 12.32 6.67 17.24
CA LYS A 209 13.19 6.54 16.06
C LYS A 209 12.45 5.92 14.88
N GLU A 210 11.66 4.87 15.09
CA GLU A 210 10.83 4.28 14.03
C GLU A 210 9.76 5.25 13.54
N LEU A 211 9.08 5.97 14.43
CA LEU A 211 8.11 7.00 14.06
C LEU A 211 8.76 8.12 13.22
N GLY A 212 9.99 8.51 13.55
CA GLY A 212 10.78 9.44 12.75
C GLY A 212 11.01 8.93 11.33
N LYS A 213 11.49 7.69 11.18
CA LYS A 213 11.70 7.07 9.87
C LYS A 213 10.41 6.97 9.04
N ILE A 214 9.32 6.52 9.66
CA ILE A 214 8.01 6.42 8.99
C ILE A 214 7.57 7.81 8.50
N ARG A 215 7.80 8.87 9.29
CA ARG A 215 7.48 10.25 8.89
C ARG A 215 8.32 10.68 7.67
N GLU A 216 9.62 10.44 7.69
CA GLU A 216 10.53 10.75 6.56
C GLU A 216 10.14 9.99 5.29
N GLU A 217 9.85 8.69 5.40
CA GLU A 217 9.38 7.87 4.28
C GLU A 217 8.05 8.39 3.72
N ASN A 218 7.10 8.75 4.59
CA ASN A 218 5.82 9.34 4.19
C ASN A 218 5.98 10.67 3.44
N GLU A 219 6.91 11.53 3.90
CA GLU A 219 7.23 12.78 3.23
C GLU A 219 7.89 12.55 1.86
N SER A 220 8.83 11.62 1.79
CA SER A 220 9.46 11.23 0.52
C SER A 220 8.44 10.71 -0.51
N LEU A 221 7.47 9.91 -0.05
CA LEU A 221 6.41 9.36 -0.89
C LEU A 221 5.46 10.45 -1.37
N LYS A 222 5.09 11.40 -0.51
CA LYS A 222 4.31 12.59 -0.91
C LYS A 222 5.01 13.40 -1.99
N ASN A 223 6.31 13.66 -1.82
CA ASN A 223 7.11 14.40 -2.79
C ASN A 223 7.21 13.65 -4.14
N LEU A 224 7.34 12.32 -4.10
CA LEU A 224 7.32 11.48 -5.29
C LEU A 224 5.97 11.55 -6.03
N MET A 225 4.86 11.43 -5.29
CA MET A 225 3.51 11.53 -5.85
C MET A 225 3.25 12.92 -6.45
N LEU A 226 3.66 13.98 -5.76
CA LEU A 226 3.52 15.36 -6.23
C LEU A 226 4.32 15.58 -7.53
N SER A 227 5.56 15.09 -7.57
CA SER A 227 6.40 15.15 -8.78
C SER A 227 5.80 14.36 -9.94
N SER A 228 5.19 13.20 -9.68
CA SER A 228 4.50 12.38 -10.68
C SER A 228 3.24 13.09 -11.23
N LEU A 229 2.45 13.71 -10.34
CA LEU A 229 1.29 14.51 -10.71
C LEU A 229 1.70 15.69 -11.61
N GLN A 230 2.69 16.48 -11.20
CA GLN A 230 3.19 17.61 -11.98
C GLN A 230 3.71 17.20 -13.37
N LYS A 231 4.39 16.06 -13.48
CA LYS A 231 4.83 15.52 -14.78
C LYS A 231 3.63 15.14 -15.66
N ARG A 232 2.60 14.52 -15.08
CA ARG A 232 1.37 14.18 -15.82
C ARG A 232 0.65 15.43 -16.30
N ASP A 233 0.56 16.47 -15.49
CA ASP A 233 -0.08 17.73 -15.87
C ASP A 233 0.66 18.39 -17.05
N LYS A 234 2.01 18.45 -17.00
CA LYS A 234 2.82 18.96 -18.12
C LYS A 234 2.60 18.17 -19.41
N ASN A 235 2.63 16.84 -19.34
CA ASN A 235 2.39 15.99 -20.50
C ASN A 235 0.98 16.18 -21.08
N LEU A 236 -0.01 16.42 -20.23
CA LEU A 236 -1.39 16.68 -20.64
C LEU A 236 -1.50 18.03 -21.36
N ASP A 237 -0.80 19.05 -20.89
CA ASP A 237 -0.74 20.35 -21.55
C ASP A 237 0.00 20.29 -22.90
N GLU A 238 1.12 19.57 -22.98
CA GLU A 238 1.80 19.28 -24.25
C GLU A 238 0.90 18.54 -25.23
N LEU A 239 0.14 17.54 -24.75
CA LEU A 239 -0.81 16.80 -25.57
C LEU A 239 -1.93 17.70 -26.10
N LYS A 240 -2.49 18.57 -25.25
CA LYS A 240 -3.50 19.56 -25.67
C LYS A 240 -2.95 20.51 -26.73
N GLN A 241 -1.70 20.96 -26.57
CA GLN A 241 -1.06 21.83 -27.54
C GLN A 241 -0.89 21.12 -28.89
N SER A 242 -0.43 19.87 -28.88
CA SER A 242 -0.30 19.08 -30.10
C SER A 242 -1.64 18.83 -30.79
N LEU A 243 -2.70 18.56 -30.01
CA LEU A 243 -4.07 18.39 -30.52
C LEU A 243 -4.61 19.69 -31.14
N SER A 244 -4.31 20.84 -30.54
CA SER A 244 -4.67 22.15 -31.11
C SER A 244 -3.99 22.39 -32.45
N ALA A 245 -2.70 22.07 -32.56
CA ALA A 245 -1.96 22.20 -33.81
C ALA A 245 -2.51 21.27 -34.91
N THR A 246 -2.76 19.99 -34.60
CA THR A 246 -3.38 19.06 -35.56
C THR A 246 -4.78 19.50 -35.99
N LYS A 247 -5.55 20.14 -35.09
CA LYS A 247 -6.86 20.70 -35.43
C LYS A 247 -6.73 21.82 -36.48
N GLU A 248 -5.78 22.73 -36.31
CA GLU A 248 -5.50 23.80 -37.27
C GLU A 248 -5.07 23.22 -38.63
N GLU A 249 -4.18 22.23 -38.65
CA GLU A 249 -3.77 21.54 -39.88
C GLU A 249 -4.95 20.85 -40.60
N LEU A 250 -5.86 20.25 -39.84
CA LEU A 250 -7.07 19.63 -40.38
C LEU A 250 -8.01 20.67 -40.98
N GLU A 251 -8.20 21.81 -40.33
CA GLU A 251 -9.01 22.92 -40.85
C GLU A 251 -8.43 23.44 -42.18
N ASP A 252 -7.11 23.60 -42.27
CA ASP A 252 -6.43 23.97 -43.51
C ASP A 252 -6.61 22.94 -44.63
N MET A 253 -6.54 21.65 -44.32
CA MET A 253 -6.81 20.58 -45.29
C MET A 253 -8.25 20.62 -45.79
N VAL A 254 -9.23 20.86 -44.91
CA VAL A 254 -10.64 21.00 -45.29
C VAL A 254 -10.82 22.17 -46.27
N ILE A 255 -10.17 23.31 -46.02
CA ILE A 255 -10.19 24.46 -46.94
C ILE A 255 -9.60 24.08 -48.31
N LYS A 256 -8.46 23.38 -48.35
CA LYS A 256 -7.82 22.92 -49.60
C LYS A 256 -8.70 21.93 -50.37
N CYS A 257 -9.31 20.97 -49.69
CA CYS A 257 -10.26 20.02 -50.30
C CYS A 257 -11.46 20.75 -50.91
N ASN A 258 -12.03 21.73 -50.20
CA ASN A 258 -13.14 22.54 -50.71
C ASN A 258 -12.74 23.38 -51.93
N ALA A 259 -11.53 23.94 -51.95
CA ALA A 259 -11.01 24.67 -53.11
C ALA A 259 -10.81 23.73 -54.32
N LEU A 260 -10.26 22.54 -54.09
CA LEU A 260 -10.06 21.51 -55.10
C LEU A 260 -11.40 21.03 -55.67
N GLU A 261 -12.40 20.79 -54.82
CA GLU A 261 -13.75 20.41 -55.23
C GLU A 261 -14.38 21.49 -56.13
N LYS A 262 -14.24 22.77 -55.77
CA LYS A 262 -14.70 23.89 -56.59
C LYS A 262 -14.01 23.93 -57.95
N ALA A 263 -12.69 23.72 -57.99
CA ALA A 263 -11.93 23.65 -59.24
C ALA A 263 -12.43 22.49 -60.12
N PHE A 264 -12.62 21.29 -59.56
CA PHE A 264 -13.17 20.16 -60.32
C PHE A 264 -14.57 20.44 -60.86
N LYS A 265 -15.45 21.09 -60.08
CA LYS A 265 -16.78 21.49 -60.55
C LYS A 265 -16.73 22.48 -61.71
N GLN A 266 -15.69 23.32 -61.80
CA GLN A 266 -15.48 24.25 -62.92
C GLN A 266 -14.85 23.59 -64.14
N PHE A 267 -13.85 22.72 -63.95
CA PHE A 267 -13.13 22.07 -65.05
C PHE A 267 -13.93 20.97 -65.75
N LEU A 268 -14.82 20.26 -65.04
CA LEU A 268 -15.57 19.16 -65.63
C LEU A 268 -16.50 19.59 -66.79
N PRO A 269 -17.29 20.68 -66.66
CA PRO A 269 -18.07 21.23 -67.78
C PRO A 269 -17.20 21.61 -68.99
N GLU A 270 -16.08 22.33 -68.76
CA GLU A 270 -15.17 22.76 -69.83
C GLU A 270 -14.55 21.56 -70.56
N LEU A 271 -14.14 20.53 -69.82
CA LEU A 271 -13.60 19.30 -70.39
C LEU A 271 -14.67 18.55 -71.19
N ALA A 272 -15.89 18.47 -70.67
CA ALA A 272 -17.02 17.84 -71.38
C ALA A 272 -17.36 18.57 -72.68
N GLU A 273 -17.30 19.91 -72.69
CA GLU A 273 -17.49 20.73 -73.90
C GLU A 273 -16.37 20.50 -74.91
N LYS A 274 -15.10 20.49 -74.46
CA LYS A 274 -13.94 20.23 -75.32
C LYS A 274 -13.95 18.84 -75.96
N VAL A 275 -14.42 17.82 -75.24
CA VAL A 275 -14.60 16.48 -75.80
C VAL A 275 -15.74 16.45 -76.82
N ARG A 276 -16.84 17.19 -76.58
CA ARG A 276 -17.95 17.30 -77.53
C ARG A 276 -17.51 17.99 -78.82
N THR A 277 -16.77 19.10 -78.75
CA THR A 277 -16.28 19.83 -79.93
C THR A 277 -15.31 18.97 -80.76
N GLN A 278 -14.36 18.27 -80.13
CA GLN A 278 -13.47 17.34 -80.84
C GLN A 278 -14.20 16.20 -81.55
N ASN A 279 -15.26 15.65 -80.94
CA ASN A 279 -16.05 14.60 -81.56
C ASN A 279 -16.87 15.11 -82.75
N THR A 280 -17.33 16.36 -82.72
CA THR A 280 -17.99 16.98 -83.89
C THR A 280 -17.02 17.28 -85.02
N GLU A 281 -15.82 17.80 -84.75
CA GLU A 281 -14.81 18.09 -85.78
C GLU A 281 -14.38 16.82 -86.52
N LYS A 282 -14.10 15.73 -85.80
CA LYS A 282 -13.73 14.44 -86.40
C LYS A 282 -14.81 13.86 -87.32
N LYS A 283 -16.09 14.15 -87.08
CA LYS A 283 -17.20 13.63 -87.89
C LYS A 283 -17.31 14.33 -89.26
N VAL A 284 -16.85 15.58 -89.37
CA VAL A 284 -16.93 16.36 -90.61
C VAL A 284 -15.83 15.94 -91.60
N GLU A 285 -14.66 15.52 -91.11
CA GLU A 285 -13.50 15.18 -91.95
C GLU A 285 -13.60 13.80 -92.65
N THR A 286 -14.49 12.92 -92.19
CA THR A 286 -14.65 11.55 -92.74
C THR A 286 -15.82 11.40 -93.74
N THR A 287 -16.39 12.48 -94.26
CA THR A 287 -17.38 12.38 -95.36
C THR A 287 -16.63 12.46 -96.70
N PRO A 288 -16.37 11.35 -97.39
CA PRO A 288 -15.73 11.41 -98.72
C PRO A 288 -16.67 12.12 -99.70
N GLN A 289 -16.12 13.11 -100.42
CA GLN A 289 -16.73 13.71 -101.60
C GLN A 289 -16.84 12.70 -102.74
#